data_AF-A0A2H0C584-F1
#
_entry.id   AF-A0A2H0C584-F1
#
_cell.length_a   1.000
_cell.length_b   1.000
_cell.length_c   1.000
_cell.angle_alpha   90.00
_cell.angle_beta   90.00
_cell.angle_gamma   90.00
#
_symmetry.space_group_name_H-M   'P 1'
#
loop_
_entity.id
_entity.type
_entity.pdbx_description
1 polymer ?
#
loop_
_entity_poly.entity_id
_entity_poly.type
_entity_poly.pdbx_seq_one_letter_code
_entity_poly.pdbx_strand_id
1 'polypeptide(L)'
;MHPSLLLEQKTHQDIGQLLEKKKEVTVSGLSNETAKALLVAQLLFQKPFPTLLVTEDEERRGLLRHWCGFFGVQCEEVVGSQEEHVSPSVLQKLLLLQTGKWSGVLLVAREFWDRKIPSI
;
A
#
# COMPACT_ATOMS: atom_id res chain seq x y z
N MET A 1 5.00 -15.40 5.76
CA MET A 1 6.08 -16.04 4.98
C MET A 1 6.97 -14.95 4.42
N HIS A 2 8.29 -15.10 4.49
CA HIS A 2 9.20 -14.05 4.05
C HIS A 2 9.30 -14.02 2.49
N PRO A 3 9.19 -12.86 1.81
CA PRO A 3 9.24 -12.77 0.34
C PRO A 3 10.50 -13.39 -0.26
N SER A 4 11.63 -13.28 0.44
CA SER A 4 12.92 -13.84 0.01
C SER A 4 12.97 -15.37 -0.07
N LEU A 5 11.92 -16.07 0.38
CA LEU A 5 11.78 -17.52 0.21
C LEU A 5 11.26 -17.89 -1.18
N LEU A 6 10.56 -16.96 -1.85
CA LEU A 6 10.05 -17.14 -3.21
C LEU A 6 10.89 -16.43 -4.25
N LEU A 7 11.51 -15.32 -3.86
CA LEU A 7 12.32 -14.48 -4.72
C LEU A 7 13.72 -14.36 -4.14
N GLU A 8 14.75 -14.21 -4.98
CA GLU A 8 16.08 -13.85 -4.49
C GLU A 8 16.05 -12.47 -3.82
N GLN A 9 16.98 -12.22 -2.90
CA GLN A 9 17.03 -10.96 -2.14
C GLN A 9 17.11 -9.71 -3.04
N LYS A 10 17.69 -9.84 -4.24
CA LYS A 10 17.87 -8.75 -5.20
C LYS A 10 16.78 -8.66 -6.27
N THR A 11 15.82 -9.57 -6.29
CA THR A 11 14.73 -9.54 -7.27
C THR A 11 13.94 -8.23 -7.11
N HIS A 12 13.67 -7.55 -8.23
CA HIS A 12 12.98 -6.24 -8.30
C HIS A 12 13.72 -5.05 -7.64
N GLN A 13 15.01 -5.19 -7.31
CA GLN A 13 15.82 -4.08 -6.80
C GLN A 13 15.90 -2.91 -7.79
N ASP A 14 15.89 -3.21 -9.09
CA ASP A 14 15.81 -2.25 -10.18
C ASP A 14 14.54 -1.39 -10.12
N ILE A 15 13.38 -1.99 -9.78
CA ILE A 15 12.11 -1.27 -9.61
C ILE A 15 12.22 -0.28 -8.44
N GLY A 16 12.78 -0.71 -7.30
CA GLY A 16 13.02 0.15 -6.15
C GLY A 16 13.94 1.34 -6.48
N GLN A 17 15.05 1.08 -7.17
CA GLN A 17 15.98 2.11 -7.63
C GLN A 17 15.34 3.10 -8.62
N LEU A 18 14.52 2.58 -9.55
CA LEU A 18 13.78 3.40 -10.50
C LEU A 18 12.79 4.31 -9.77
N LEU A 19 12.06 3.78 -8.77
CA LEU A 19 11.11 4.55 -7.97
C LEU A 19 11.81 5.66 -7.19
N GLU A 20 12.95 5.39 -6.58
CA GLU A 20 13.72 6.41 -5.86
C GLU A 20 14.16 7.56 -6.78
N LYS A 21 14.62 7.21 -8.00
CA LYS A 21 15.15 8.16 -8.99
C LYS A 21 14.05 8.95 -9.69
N LYS A 22 12.96 8.30 -10.11
CA LYS A 22 11.91 8.90 -10.93
C LYS A 22 10.70 9.39 -10.15
N LYS A 23 10.57 9.02 -8.86
CA LYS A 23 9.41 9.26 -7.99
C LYS A 23 8.12 8.56 -8.42
N GLU A 24 8.06 8.07 -9.65
CA GLU A 24 6.95 7.32 -10.19
C GLU A 24 7.46 6.19 -11.10
N VAL A 25 6.85 5.01 -10.97
CA VAL A 25 7.11 3.84 -11.81
C VAL A 25 5.79 3.14 -12.08
N THR A 26 5.52 2.84 -13.35
CA THR A 26 4.43 1.96 -13.77
C THR A 26 4.97 0.56 -14.00
N VAL A 27 4.37 -0.43 -13.34
CA VAL A 27 4.71 -1.85 -13.52
C VAL A 27 3.52 -2.54 -14.18
N SER A 28 3.72 -3.04 -15.39
CA SER A 28 2.74 -3.85 -16.14
C SER A 28 3.02 -5.34 -16.01
N GLY A 29 2.01 -6.18 -16.23
CA GLY A 29 2.18 -7.65 -16.23
C GLY A 29 1.98 -8.32 -14.87
N LEU A 30 1.56 -7.57 -13.83
CA LEU A 30 1.10 -8.14 -12.56
C LEU A 30 -0.34 -8.64 -12.73
N SER A 31 -0.49 -9.95 -12.96
CA SER A 31 -1.76 -10.57 -13.37
C SER A 31 -2.79 -10.74 -12.25
N ASN A 32 -2.39 -10.65 -10.98
CA ASN A 32 -3.28 -10.84 -9.83
C ASN A 32 -2.76 -10.16 -8.54
N GLU A 33 -3.59 -10.18 -7.51
CA GLU A 33 -3.38 -9.55 -6.20
C GLU A 33 -2.23 -10.22 -5.43
N THR A 34 -1.97 -11.51 -5.66
CA THR A 34 -0.82 -12.22 -5.09
C THR A 34 0.49 -11.63 -5.62
N ALA A 35 0.60 -11.44 -6.94
CA ALA A 35 1.79 -10.86 -7.56
C ALA A 35 2.00 -9.41 -7.12
N LYS A 36 0.92 -8.62 -7.03
CA LYS A 36 0.95 -7.25 -6.50
C LYS A 36 1.45 -7.23 -5.05
N ALA A 37 0.90 -8.09 -4.18
CA ALA A 37 1.30 -8.17 -2.77
C ALA A 37 2.76 -8.61 -2.61
N LEU A 38 3.22 -9.57 -3.41
CA LEU A 38 4.61 -10.03 -3.39
C LEU A 38 5.58 -8.91 -3.78
N LEU A 39 5.27 -8.14 -4.82
CA LEU A 39 6.07 -6.99 -5.22
C LEU A 39 6.12 -5.93 -4.10
N VAL A 40 4.98 -5.59 -3.51
CA VAL A 40 4.92 -4.64 -2.38
C VAL A 40 5.77 -5.13 -1.23
N ALA A 41 5.64 -6.40 -0.85
CA ALA A 41 6.41 -6.99 0.23
C ALA A 41 7.92 -6.97 -0.05
N GLN A 42 8.32 -7.23 -1.29
CA GLN A 42 9.72 -7.18 -1.71
C GLN A 42 10.28 -5.75 -1.66
N LEU A 43 9.54 -4.76 -2.14
CA LEU A 43 9.96 -3.35 -2.10
C LEU A 43 10.12 -2.87 -0.66
N LEU A 44 9.16 -3.19 0.21
CA LEU A 44 9.21 -2.82 1.62
C LEU A 44 10.28 -3.58 2.40
N PHE A 45 10.58 -4.81 2.02
CA PHE A 45 11.69 -5.59 2.58
C PHE A 45 13.04 -4.96 2.25
N GLN A 46 13.24 -4.54 0.99
CA GLN A 46 14.50 -3.90 0.56
C GLN A 46 14.71 -2.55 1.23
N LYS A 47 13.64 -1.76 1.36
CA LYS A 47 13.66 -0.48 2.04
C LYS A 47 12.29 -0.17 2.63
N PRO A 48 12.15 -0.14 3.96
CA PRO A 48 10.92 0.30 4.59
C PRO A 48 10.67 1.80 4.31
N PHE A 49 9.46 2.14 3.88
CA PHE A 49 8.99 3.52 3.74
C PHE A 49 7.48 3.63 4.03
N PRO A 50 7.00 4.80 4.50
CA PRO A 50 5.57 5.04 4.70
C PRO A 50 4.82 4.78 3.40
N THR A 51 3.85 3.88 3.42
CA THR A 51 3.20 3.40 2.19
C THR A 51 1.69 3.48 2.29
N LEU A 52 1.08 4.01 1.24
CA LEU A 52 -0.36 3.96 1.02
C LEU A 52 -0.62 3.09 -0.22
N LEU A 53 -1.31 1.98 -0.03
CA LEU A 53 -1.80 1.11 -1.08
C LEU A 53 -3.22 1.50 -1.44
N VAL A 54 -3.44 1.80 -2.72
CA VAL A 54 -4.77 2.10 -3.27
C VAL A 54 -5.15 0.96 -4.21
N THR A 55 -6.24 0.27 -3.89
CA THR A 55 -6.82 -0.82 -4.69
C THR A 55 -7.97 -0.32 -5.54
N GLU A 56 -8.36 -1.05 -6.59
CA GLU A 56 -9.44 -0.62 -7.49
C GLU A 56 -10.80 -0.58 -6.78
N ASP A 57 -11.07 -1.54 -5.90
CA ASP A 57 -12.35 -1.71 -5.20
C ASP A 57 -12.15 -2.42 -3.84
N GLU A 58 -13.25 -2.53 -3.09
CA GLU A 58 -13.28 -3.16 -1.76
C GLU A 58 -12.96 -4.67 -1.79
N GLU A 59 -13.33 -5.38 -2.87
CA GLU A 59 -13.04 -6.82 -3.00
C GLU A 59 -11.53 -7.06 -3.13
N ARG A 60 -10.89 -6.33 -4.04
CA ARG A 60 -9.44 -6.35 -4.24
C ARG A 60 -8.68 -5.83 -3.03
N ARG A 61 -9.26 -4.91 -2.25
CA ARG A 61 -8.71 -4.50 -0.95
C ARG A 61 -8.59 -5.71 -0.02
N GLY A 62 -9.66 -6.48 0.13
CA GLY A 62 -9.68 -7.67 0.97
C GLY A 62 -8.66 -8.72 0.53
N LEU A 63 -8.59 -9.00 -0.77
CA LEU A 63 -7.64 -9.94 -1.37
C LEU A 63 -6.18 -9.48 -1.19
N LEU A 64 -5.88 -8.21 -1.49
CA LEU A 64 -4.54 -7.67 -1.36
C LEU A 64 -4.08 -7.70 0.10
N ARG A 65 -4.96 -7.35 1.05
CA ARG A 65 -4.69 -7.44 2.49
C ARG A 65 -4.31 -8.85 2.91
N HIS A 66 -5.09 -9.84 2.45
CA HIS A 66 -4.82 -11.25 2.75
C HIS A 66 -3.42 -11.66 2.29
N TRP A 67 -3.07 -11.37 1.03
CA TRP A 67 -1.77 -11.73 0.48
C TRP A 67 -0.61 -10.93 1.09
N CYS A 68 -0.79 -9.64 1.38
CA CYS A 68 0.19 -8.84 2.13
C CYS A 68 0.47 -9.48 3.49
N GLY A 69 -0.57 -9.86 4.24
CA GLY A 69 -0.43 -10.56 5.51
C GLY A 69 0.31 -11.89 5.36
N PHE A 70 0.00 -12.67 4.32
CA PHE A 70 0.72 -13.89 3.97
C PHE A 70 2.22 -13.63 3.74
N PHE A 71 2.59 -12.52 3.10
CA PHE A 71 3.98 -12.10 2.86
C PHE A 71 4.62 -11.30 4.01
N GLY A 72 3.95 -11.20 5.17
CA GLY A 72 4.48 -10.52 6.36
C GLY A 72 4.33 -8.99 6.37
N VAL A 73 3.57 -8.42 5.44
CA VAL A 73 3.24 -7.00 5.40
C VAL A 73 1.89 -6.77 6.09
N GLN A 74 1.93 -6.17 7.28
CA GLN A 74 0.71 -5.78 7.99
C GLN A 74 0.15 -4.49 7.38
N CYS A 75 -1.02 -4.61 6.75
CA CYS A 75 -1.74 -3.48 6.19
C CYS A 75 -2.84 -3.04 7.16
N GLU A 76 -2.82 -1.78 7.54
CA GLU A 76 -3.92 -1.18 8.29
C GLU A 76 -4.98 -0.66 7.33
N GLU A 77 -6.19 -1.21 7.44
CA GLU A 77 -7.31 -0.82 6.60
C GLU A 77 -7.83 0.55 7.03
N VAL A 78 -8.01 1.41 6.03
CA VAL A 78 -8.66 2.70 6.19
C VAL A 78 -10.04 2.59 5.56
N VAL A 79 -11.05 2.71 6.41
CA VAL A 79 -12.46 2.64 6.03
C VAL A 79 -13.09 4.01 6.32
N GLY A 80 -13.81 4.56 5.35
CA GLY A 80 -14.62 5.76 5.57
C GLY A 80 -15.80 5.46 6.48
N SER A 81 -16.29 6.46 7.22
CA SER A 81 -17.58 6.31 7.90
C SER A 81 -18.71 6.32 6.84
N GLN A 82 -19.86 5.71 7.17
CA GLN A 82 -21.02 5.71 6.28
C GLN A 82 -21.66 7.10 6.17
N GLU A 83 -21.40 7.98 7.12
CA GLU A 83 -21.74 9.39 7.06
C GLU A 83 -20.63 10.13 6.31
N GLU A 84 -20.93 11.23 5.63
CA GLU A 84 -20.06 11.96 4.70
C GLU A 84 -18.73 12.51 5.30
N HIS A 85 -18.40 12.11 6.53
CA HIS A 85 -17.22 12.51 7.28
C HIS A 85 -16.17 11.39 7.33
N VAL A 86 -14.92 11.76 7.00
CA VAL A 86 -13.75 10.95 7.29
C VAL A 86 -13.53 10.97 8.81
N SER A 87 -13.34 9.81 9.43
CA SER A 87 -13.11 9.76 10.87
C SER A 87 -11.81 10.48 11.25
N PRO A 88 -11.75 11.19 12.40
CA PRO A 88 -10.53 11.88 12.83
C PRO A 88 -9.30 10.97 12.92
N SER A 89 -9.50 9.71 13.29
CA SER A 89 -8.44 8.70 13.37
C SER A 89 -7.85 8.35 12.00
N VAL A 90 -8.68 8.30 10.96
CA VAL A 90 -8.23 8.10 9.58
C VAL A 90 -7.47 9.33 9.08
N LEU A 91 -8.00 10.53 9.33
CA LEU A 91 -7.32 11.76 8.94
C LEU A 91 -5.94 11.88 9.60
N GLN A 92 -5.85 11.57 10.89
CA GLN A 92 -4.58 11.56 11.62
C GLN A 92 -3.55 10.63 10.96
N LYS A 93 -3.95 9.41 10.58
CA LYS A 93 -3.06 8.45 9.90
C LYS A 93 -2.58 8.97 8.54
N LEU A 94 -3.47 9.56 7.74
CA LEU A 94 -3.11 10.16 6.46
C LEU A 94 -2.13 11.34 6.62
N LEU A 95 -2.32 12.18 7.65
CA LEU A 95 -1.38 13.27 7.97
C LEU A 95 -0.02 12.75 8.47
N LEU A 96 -0.02 11.69 9.28
CA LEU A 96 1.22 11.04 9.72
C LEU A 96 1.98 10.39 8.55
N LEU A 97 1.26 9.84 7.57
CA LEU A 97 1.82 9.34 6.32
C LEU A 97 2.50 10.47 5.53
N GLN A 98 1.83 11.60 5.34
CA GLN A 98 2.38 12.76 4.62
C GLN A 98 3.59 13.39 5.31
N THR A 99 3.61 13.42 6.64
CA THR A 99 4.74 13.98 7.41
C THR A 99 5.91 13.01 7.57
N GLY A 100 5.80 11.78 7.06
CA GLY A 100 6.83 10.74 7.17
C GLY A 100 7.00 10.20 8.60
N LYS A 101 6.08 10.53 9.52
CA LYS A 101 6.11 10.08 10.92
C LYS A 101 5.40 8.74 11.13
N TRP A 102 4.70 8.24 10.11
CA TRP A 102 4.09 6.92 10.09
C TRP A 102 5.07 5.87 9.55
N SER A 103 5.17 4.72 10.22
CA SER A 103 6.07 3.62 9.82
C SER A 103 5.31 2.33 9.48
N GLY A 104 4.26 2.43 8.65
CA GLY A 104 3.43 1.29 8.27
C GLY A 104 2.83 1.40 6.88
N VAL A 105 1.96 0.44 6.56
CA VAL A 105 1.24 0.35 5.28
C VAL A 105 -0.23 0.63 5.54
N LEU A 106 -0.75 1.71 4.96
CA LEU A 106 -2.19 1.98 4.90
C LEU A 106 -2.76 1.37 3.64
N LEU A 107 -3.98 0.83 3.71
CA LEU A 107 -4.66 0.21 2.58
C LEU A 107 -6.08 0.78 2.42
N VAL A 108 -6.37 1.31 1.24
CA VAL A 108 -7.64 1.92 0.86
C VAL A 108 -8.16 1.37 -0.48
N ALA A 109 -9.47 1.45 -0.69
CA ALA A 109 -10.08 1.30 -2.01
C ALA A 109 -10.08 2.64 -2.77
N ARG A 110 -10.12 2.58 -4.11
CA ARG A 110 -10.10 3.75 -5.00
C ARG A 110 -11.26 4.69 -4.70
N GLU A 111 -12.44 4.12 -4.44
CA GLU A 111 -13.64 4.86 -4.07
C GLU A 111 -13.44 5.75 -2.84
N PHE A 112 -12.65 5.32 -1.87
CA PHE A 112 -12.31 6.15 -0.71
C PHE A 112 -11.28 7.22 -1.07
N TRP A 113 -10.26 6.85 -1.84
CA TRP A 113 -9.17 7.76 -2.24
C TRP A 113 -9.65 8.93 -3.11
N ASP A 114 -10.60 8.68 -4.00
CA ASP A 114 -11.13 9.69 -4.91
C ASP A 114 -12.21 10.59 -4.28
N ARG A 115 -12.64 10.31 -3.03
CA ARG A 115 -13.56 11.19 -2.32
C ARG A 115 -12.90 12.54 -2.11
N LYS A 116 -13.68 13.60 -2.37
CA LYS A 116 -13.27 14.95 -1.99
C LYS A 116 -13.18 15.01 -0.47
N ILE A 117 -12.00 15.37 0.02
CA ILE A 117 -11.83 15.73 1.42
C ILE A 117 -12.71 16.97 1.65
N PRO A 118 -13.58 16.99 2.68
CA PRO A 118 -14.38 18.17 2.99
C PRO A 118 -13.44 19.38 3.16
N SER A 119 -13.71 20.46 2.43
CA SER A 119 -13.02 21.72 2.65
C SER A 119 -13.35 22.22 4.05
N ILE A 120 -12.30 22.39 4.88
CA ILE A 120 -12.37 22.96 6.23
C ILE A 120 -12.69 24.45 6.13
#